data_AF-A0A849V0M1-F1
#
_entry.id   AF-A0A849V0M1-F1
#
_cell.length_a   1.000
_cell.length_b   1.000
_cell.length_c   1.000
_cell.angle_alpha   90.00
_cell.angle_beta   90.00
_cell.angle_gamma   90.00
#
_symmetry.space_group_name_H-M   'P 1'
#
loop_
_entity.id
_entity.type
_entity.pdbx_description
1 polymer ?
#
loop_
_entity_poly.entity_id
_entity_poly.type
_entity_poly.pdbx_seq_one_letter_code
_entity_poly.pdbx_strand_id
1 'polypeptide(L)'
;MLPNYIGERWKNVNFDFHYVNDNRIEISNFGRVRSFNRISDGKIMKGSMINGYKIIRLKFFVERDEVAEKKFLYYQKQIEIFAKKIRKMKLEKAKKKEIKDAEILLLGLRANLKQKFAKDWTNRAINYHSLVHRLVATYFLKKPKINQTIVGHLDHNKLNNSASNLKWMTHAENIEHIQNNPIGRKNNPLIKPTNAKLTVTKVMLLKKLLNEGKSVKSLVKQFKISDMQIYRIKNGENWADIPAAV
;
A
#
# COMPACT_ATOMS: atom_id res chain seq x y z
N MET A 1 -0.36 30.06 6.44
CA MET A 1 0.69 29.02 6.28
C MET A 1 0.82 28.28 7.60
N LEU A 2 0.90 26.94 7.63
CA LEU A 2 1.21 26.24 8.88
C LEU A 2 2.64 26.61 9.28
N PRO A 3 2.92 26.93 10.55
CA PRO A 3 4.27 27.28 10.97
C PRO A 3 5.23 26.11 10.69
N ASN A 4 6.38 26.43 10.10
CA ASN A 4 7.49 25.49 10.02
C ASN A 4 7.93 25.16 11.44
N TYR A 5 8.24 23.89 11.71
CA TYR A 5 8.85 23.55 12.98
C TYR A 5 10.24 24.20 13.05
N ILE A 6 10.69 24.55 14.26
CA ILE A 6 12.04 25.09 14.47
C ILE A 6 13.05 24.04 13.95
N GLY A 7 13.94 24.46 13.05
CA GLY A 7 14.94 23.58 12.43
C GLY A 7 14.40 22.66 11.32
N GLU A 8 13.19 22.88 10.83
CA GLU A 8 12.66 22.13 9.70
C GLU A 8 13.32 22.53 8.37
N ARG A 9 13.78 21.53 7.64
CA ARG A 9 14.40 21.64 6.32
C ARG A 9 13.62 20.82 5.32
N TRP A 10 13.31 21.42 4.18
CA TRP A 10 12.58 20.80 3.07
C TRP A 10 13.54 20.43 1.94
N LYS A 11 13.31 19.28 1.30
CA LYS A 11 14.04 18.84 0.10
C LYS A 11 13.05 18.41 -0.99
N ASN A 12 13.36 18.80 -2.23
CA ASN A 12 12.63 18.32 -3.41
C ASN A 12 12.85 16.82 -3.59
N VAL A 13 11.75 16.10 -3.85
CA VAL A 13 11.81 14.69 -4.21
C VAL A 13 11.97 14.59 -5.71
N ASN A 14 13.09 14.02 -6.14
CA ASN A 14 13.37 13.70 -7.52
C ASN A 14 12.80 12.32 -7.86
N PHE A 15 12.16 12.24 -9.03
CA PHE A 15 11.67 11.00 -9.61
C PHE A 15 12.62 10.56 -10.73
N ASP A 16 12.87 9.26 -10.83
CA ASP A 16 13.77 8.62 -11.80
C ASP A 16 13.11 8.34 -13.16
N PHE A 17 11.91 8.86 -13.37
CA PHE A 17 11.13 8.72 -14.60
C PHE A 17 10.67 10.07 -15.13
N HIS A 18 10.52 10.17 -16.44
CA HIS A 18 9.94 11.34 -17.10
C HIS A 18 8.42 11.37 -16.94
N TYR A 19 7.86 12.57 -16.70
CA TYR A 19 6.42 12.78 -16.56
C TYR A 19 6.03 14.20 -16.95
N VAL A 20 4.76 14.39 -17.35
CA VAL A 20 4.27 15.66 -17.93
C VAL A 20 3.45 16.53 -17.00
N ASN A 21 2.92 15.97 -15.92
CA ASN A 21 2.04 16.70 -15.03
C ASN A 21 2.84 17.50 -13.99
N ASP A 22 2.29 18.64 -13.55
CA ASP A 22 2.96 19.57 -12.61
C ASP A 22 3.13 19.04 -11.18
N ASN A 23 2.98 17.74 -10.95
CA ASN A 23 3.09 17.16 -9.62
C ASN A 23 4.55 17.20 -9.17
N ARG A 24 4.82 18.01 -8.16
CA ARG A 24 6.07 18.02 -7.40
C ARG A 24 5.75 17.83 -5.93
N ILE A 25 6.62 17.16 -5.20
CA ILE A 25 6.53 17.07 -3.75
C ILE A 25 7.85 17.44 -3.10
N GLU A 26 7.74 17.90 -1.86
CA GLU A 26 8.89 18.08 -0.99
C GLU A 26 8.68 17.30 0.30
N ILE A 27 9.77 16.76 0.81
CA ILE A 27 9.84 16.04 2.08
C ILE A 27 10.64 16.87 3.09
N SER A 28 10.11 16.97 4.31
CA SER A 28 10.78 17.63 5.43
C SER A 28 11.53 16.61 6.29
N ASN A 29 12.58 17.05 6.98
CA ASN A 29 13.32 16.23 7.95
C ASN A 29 12.46 15.77 9.14
N PHE A 30 11.26 16.32 9.35
CA PHE A 30 10.29 15.86 10.36
C PHE A 30 9.29 14.84 9.80
N GLY A 31 9.43 14.42 8.54
CA GLY A 31 8.51 13.48 7.89
C GLY A 31 7.17 14.11 7.47
N ARG A 32 7.14 15.43 7.28
CA ARG A 32 6.04 16.13 6.60
C ARG A 32 6.28 16.12 5.10
N VAL A 33 5.21 15.93 4.33
CA VAL A 33 5.24 15.98 2.87
C VAL A 33 4.34 17.11 2.42
N ARG A 34 4.78 17.94 1.47
CA ARG A 34 3.96 18.97 0.85
C ARG A 34 3.92 18.80 -0.66
N SER A 35 2.75 19.07 -1.26
CA SER A 35 2.54 18.92 -2.70
C SER A 35 2.45 20.27 -3.40
N PHE A 36 2.99 20.31 -4.61
CA PHE A 36 2.92 21.39 -5.56
C PHE A 36 2.31 20.85 -6.85
N ASN A 37 1.23 21.49 -7.32
CA ASN A 37 0.61 21.28 -8.62
C ASN A 37 -0.28 22.48 -8.93
N ARG A 38 -1.00 22.44 -10.05
CA ARG A 38 -1.89 23.55 -10.47
C ARG A 38 -2.96 23.97 -9.45
N ILE A 39 -3.27 23.13 -8.47
CA ILE A 39 -4.32 23.37 -7.45
C ILE A 39 -3.71 23.59 -6.05
N SER A 40 -2.53 23.03 -5.78
CA SER A 40 -1.90 23.00 -4.48
C SER A 40 -0.55 23.69 -4.56
N ASP A 41 -0.34 24.72 -3.76
CA ASP A 41 0.97 25.36 -3.62
C ASP A 41 1.50 25.16 -2.20
N GLY A 42 2.27 24.09 -2.00
CA GLY A 42 2.90 23.77 -0.71
C GLY A 42 1.95 23.24 0.37
N LYS A 43 0.76 22.73 0.01
CA LYS A 43 -0.18 22.14 0.97
C LYS A 43 0.38 20.84 1.56
N ILE A 44 0.28 20.68 2.88
CA ILE A 44 0.72 19.46 3.58
C ILE A 44 -0.18 18.27 3.20
N MET A 45 0.47 17.19 2.75
CA MET A 45 -0.19 15.93 2.45
C MET A 45 -0.39 15.12 3.74
N LYS A 46 -1.65 14.72 3.99
CA LYS A 46 -1.98 13.79 5.08
C LYS A 46 -1.43 12.38 4.80
N GLY A 47 -1.40 11.96 3.54
CA GLY A 47 -1.02 10.59 3.16
C GLY A 47 -2.05 9.56 3.64
N SER A 48 -1.67 8.29 3.58
CA SER A 48 -2.47 7.14 4.04
C SER A 48 -1.60 6.19 4.85
N MET A 49 -2.17 5.11 5.38
CA MET A 49 -1.46 4.14 6.23
C MET A 49 -1.38 2.77 5.56
N ILE A 50 -0.26 2.06 5.73
CA ILE A 50 -0.08 0.66 5.35
C ILE A 50 0.81 -0.05 6.39
N ASN A 51 0.35 -1.15 6.97
CA ASN A 51 1.08 -1.93 7.99
C ASN A 51 1.63 -1.08 9.16
N GLY A 52 0.91 -0.02 9.53
CA GLY A 52 1.29 0.95 10.57
C GLY A 52 2.25 2.05 10.12
N TYR A 53 2.67 2.09 8.85
CA TYR A 53 3.54 3.13 8.30
C TYR A 53 2.77 4.13 7.45
N LYS A 54 3.22 5.39 7.48
CA LYS A 54 2.70 6.46 6.63
C LYS A 54 3.21 6.30 5.20
N ILE A 55 2.30 6.28 4.23
CA ILE A 55 2.59 6.15 2.79
C ILE A 55 1.96 7.30 2.00
N ILE A 56 2.71 7.81 1.04
CA ILE A 56 2.21 8.72 0.01
C ILE A 56 1.95 7.96 -1.28
N ARG A 57 0.85 8.31 -1.94
CA ARG A 57 0.47 7.77 -3.23
C ARG A 57 0.25 8.93 -4.18
N LEU A 58 0.98 8.92 -5.28
CA LEU A 58 0.94 9.93 -6.32
C LEU A 58 0.68 9.26 -7.65
N LYS A 59 0.08 10.02 -8.56
CA LYS A 59 -0.13 9.59 -9.94
C LYS A 59 0.58 10.57 -10.85
N PHE A 60 1.40 10.03 -11.73
CA PHE A 60 2.11 10.75 -12.79
C PHE A 60 1.63 10.27 -14.15
N PHE A 61 1.93 11.03 -15.18
CA PHE A 61 1.56 10.67 -16.55
C PHE A 61 2.75 10.83 -17.48
N VAL A 62 3.03 9.79 -18.26
CA VAL A 62 3.98 9.88 -19.38
C VAL A 62 3.38 10.73 -20.48
N GLU A 63 4.21 11.27 -21.38
CA GLU A 63 3.77 11.92 -22.62
C GLU A 63 2.84 11.05 -23.45
N ARG A 64 2.00 11.69 -24.27
CA ARG A 64 1.19 10.96 -25.25
C ARG A 64 2.09 10.64 -26.43
N ASP A 65 1.95 9.44 -26.98
CA ASP A 65 2.45 9.14 -28.31
C ASP A 65 1.87 10.14 -29.34
N GLU A 66 2.72 10.65 -30.23
CA GLU A 66 2.36 11.64 -31.25
C GLU A 66 1.20 11.16 -32.13
N VAL A 67 1.18 9.87 -32.48
CA VAL A 67 0.13 9.29 -33.32
C VAL A 67 -1.22 9.38 -32.61
N ALA A 68 -1.24 9.04 -31.32
CA ALA A 68 -2.43 9.14 -30.50
C ALA A 68 -2.85 10.61 -30.31
N GLU A 69 -1.90 11.53 -30.07
CA GLU A 69 -2.17 12.97 -29.94
C GLU A 69 -2.85 13.54 -31.19
N LYS A 70 -2.29 13.28 -32.38
CA LYS A 70 -2.86 13.70 -33.67
C LYS A 70 -4.28 13.15 -33.86
N LYS A 71 -4.51 11.90 -33.47
CA LYS A 71 -5.83 11.24 -33.55
C LYS A 71 -6.85 11.88 -32.60
N PHE A 72 -6.45 12.22 -31.38
CA PHE A 72 -7.33 12.92 -30.43
C PHE A 72 -7.68 14.33 -30.90
N LEU A 73 -6.69 15.07 -31.40
CA LEU A 73 -6.90 16.40 -31.96
C LEU A 73 -7.86 16.36 -33.15
N TYR A 74 -7.71 15.35 -34.03
CA TYR A 74 -8.64 15.12 -35.12
C TYR A 74 -10.07 14.92 -34.60
N TYR A 75 -10.30 14.03 -33.63
CA TYR A 75 -11.64 13.79 -33.08
C TYR A 75 -12.25 15.03 -32.42
N GLN A 76 -11.45 15.80 -31.68
CA GLN A 76 -11.90 17.06 -31.08
C GLN A 76 -12.34 18.06 -32.15
N LYS A 77 -11.54 18.22 -33.22
CA LYS A 77 -11.87 19.10 -34.35
C LYS A 77 -13.15 18.68 -35.06
N GLN A 78 -13.36 17.37 -35.27
CA GLN A 78 -14.60 16.85 -35.86
C GLN A 78 -15.82 17.16 -34.99
N ILE A 79 -15.72 16.98 -33.67
CA ILE A 79 -16.79 17.31 -32.72
C ILE A 79 -17.10 18.80 -32.74
N GLU A 80 -16.08 19.66 -32.83
CA GLU A 80 -16.26 21.11 -32.91
C GLU A 80 -16.97 21.52 -34.20
N ILE A 81 -16.54 21.00 -35.36
CA ILE A 81 -17.18 21.23 -36.65
C ILE A 81 -18.64 20.78 -36.60
N PHE A 82 -18.91 19.60 -36.05
CA PHE A 82 -20.27 19.07 -35.95
C PHE A 82 -21.14 19.93 -35.02
N ALA A 83 -20.60 20.39 -33.89
CA ALA A 83 -21.29 21.32 -33.01
C ALA A 83 -21.61 22.66 -33.69
N LYS A 84 -20.70 23.18 -34.53
CA LYS A 84 -20.95 24.39 -35.35
C LYS A 84 -22.07 24.16 -36.37
N LYS A 85 -22.10 23.01 -37.03
CA LYS A 85 -23.20 22.64 -37.96
C LYS A 85 -24.56 22.63 -37.25
N ILE A 86 -24.66 22.01 -36.07
CA ILE A 86 -25.90 22.02 -35.28
C ILE A 86 -26.32 23.45 -34.91
N ARG A 87 -25.36 24.31 -34.51
CA ARG A 87 -25.66 25.73 -34.25
C ARG A 87 -26.23 26.43 -35.49
N LYS A 88 -25.66 26.19 -36.67
CA LYS A 88 -26.16 26.72 -37.94
C LYS A 88 -27.57 26.23 -38.26
N MET A 89 -27.85 24.93 -38.11
CA MET A 89 -29.19 24.36 -38.31
C MET A 89 -30.26 24.99 -37.40
N LYS A 90 -29.89 25.33 -36.16
CA LYS A 90 -30.78 26.04 -35.23
C LYS A 90 -31.09 27.46 -35.70
N LEU A 91 -30.10 28.18 -36.21
CA LEU A 91 -30.27 29.53 -36.76
C LEU A 91 -31.17 29.52 -38.01
N GLU A 92 -30.99 28.51 -38.87
CA GLU A 92 -31.78 28.31 -40.10
C GLU A 92 -33.20 27.74 -39.84
N LYS A 93 -33.59 27.55 -38.57
CA LYS A 93 -34.90 27.00 -38.16
C LYS A 93 -35.23 25.65 -38.82
N ALA A 94 -34.23 24.78 -38.95
CA ALA A 94 -34.42 23.42 -39.46
C ALA A 94 -35.42 22.61 -38.61
N LYS A 95 -35.88 21.45 -39.11
CA LYS A 95 -36.90 20.64 -38.43
C LYS A 95 -36.41 20.25 -37.03
N LYS A 96 -37.26 20.47 -36.01
CA LYS A 96 -36.95 20.20 -34.60
C LYS A 96 -36.48 18.76 -34.35
N LYS A 97 -37.03 17.78 -35.08
CA LYS A 97 -36.63 16.38 -35.01
C LYS A 97 -35.18 16.17 -35.48
N GLU A 98 -34.81 16.74 -36.62
CA GLU A 98 -33.45 16.62 -37.19
C GLU A 98 -32.39 17.26 -36.28
N ILE A 99 -32.70 18.42 -35.68
CA ILE A 99 -31.82 19.07 -34.70
C ILE A 99 -31.62 18.17 -33.48
N LYS A 100 -32.70 17.59 -32.94
CA LYS A 100 -32.65 16.71 -31.77
C LYS A 100 -31.85 15.44 -32.05
N ASP A 101 -32.04 14.83 -33.21
CA ASP A 101 -31.31 13.62 -33.61
C ASP A 101 -29.80 13.93 -33.76
N ALA A 102 -29.44 15.08 -34.34
CA ALA A 102 -28.05 15.52 -34.42
C ALA A 102 -27.44 15.82 -33.05
N GLU A 103 -28.20 16.40 -32.11
CA GLU A 103 -27.74 16.62 -30.73
C GLU A 103 -27.47 15.30 -30.00
N ILE A 104 -28.34 14.30 -30.16
CA ILE A 104 -28.13 12.95 -29.61
C ILE A 104 -26.85 12.34 -30.18
N LEU A 105 -26.62 12.47 -31.49
CA LEU A 105 -25.39 11.97 -32.13
C LEU A 105 -24.14 12.68 -31.58
N LEU A 106 -24.19 14.02 -31.43
CA LEU A 106 -23.08 14.79 -30.86
C LEU A 106 -22.77 14.37 -29.42
N LEU A 107 -23.80 14.10 -28.61
CA LEU A 107 -23.63 13.58 -27.26
C LEU A 107 -22.96 12.21 -27.27
N GLY A 108 -23.37 11.30 -28.17
CA GLY A 108 -22.74 9.99 -28.37
C GLY A 108 -21.26 10.10 -28.75
N LEU A 109 -20.92 10.98 -29.69
CA LEU A 109 -19.52 11.22 -30.10
C LEU A 109 -18.66 11.75 -28.95
N ARG A 110 -19.19 12.69 -28.17
CA ARG A 110 -18.50 13.22 -26.98
C ARG A 110 -18.28 12.14 -25.91
N ALA A 111 -19.29 11.30 -25.67
CA ALA A 111 -19.18 10.18 -24.73
C ALA A 111 -18.11 9.17 -25.18
N ASN A 112 -18.09 8.83 -26.47
CA ASN A 112 -17.09 7.94 -27.04
C ASN A 112 -15.67 8.54 -26.89
N LEU A 113 -15.50 9.82 -27.25
CA LEU A 113 -14.20 10.50 -27.10
C LEU A 113 -13.75 10.53 -25.64
N LYS A 114 -14.66 10.82 -24.70
CA LYS A 114 -14.39 10.77 -23.26
C LYS A 114 -13.91 9.39 -22.83
N GLN A 115 -14.53 8.31 -23.31
CA GLN A 115 -14.11 6.93 -23.03
C GLN A 115 -12.70 6.65 -23.57
N LYS A 116 -12.39 7.09 -24.80
CA LYS A 116 -11.05 6.96 -25.38
C LYS A 116 -9.99 7.69 -24.55
N PHE A 117 -10.28 8.93 -24.13
CA PHE A 117 -9.38 9.67 -23.23
C PHE A 117 -9.20 9.00 -21.88
N ALA A 118 -10.25 8.44 -21.28
CA ALA A 118 -10.14 7.73 -20.02
C ALA A 118 -9.24 6.48 -20.15
N LYS A 119 -9.31 5.77 -21.27
CA LYS A 119 -8.44 4.63 -21.57
C LYS A 119 -6.98 5.06 -21.76
N ASP A 120 -6.74 6.10 -22.57
CA ASP A 120 -5.41 6.70 -22.76
C ASP A 120 -4.80 7.17 -21.44
N TRP A 121 -5.59 7.87 -20.62
CA TRP A 121 -5.19 8.36 -19.31
C TRP A 121 -4.76 7.24 -18.38
N THR A 122 -5.50 6.13 -18.37
CA THR A 122 -5.17 4.96 -17.55
C THR A 122 -3.89 4.28 -18.05
N ASN A 123 -3.73 4.14 -19.36
CA ASN A 123 -2.54 3.51 -19.96
C ASN A 123 -1.25 4.29 -19.71
N ARG A 124 -1.35 5.62 -19.62
CA ARG A 124 -0.19 6.51 -19.38
C ARG A 124 0.10 6.76 -17.91
N ALA A 125 -0.76 6.29 -17.00
CA ALA A 125 -0.64 6.59 -15.59
C ALA A 125 0.49 5.78 -14.93
N ILE A 126 1.44 6.48 -14.32
CA ILE A 126 2.44 5.90 -13.42
C ILE A 126 1.94 6.09 -11.98
N ASN A 127 1.67 4.98 -11.28
CA ASN A 127 1.31 5.02 -9.87
C ASN A 127 2.59 4.95 -9.02
N TYR A 128 2.91 6.04 -8.34
CA TYR A 128 4.07 6.13 -7.46
C TYR A 128 3.63 5.99 -6.00
N HIS A 129 4.18 5.00 -5.31
CA HIS A 129 3.91 4.74 -3.90
C HIS A 129 5.22 4.78 -3.12
N SER A 130 5.27 5.55 -2.04
CA SER A 130 6.48 5.63 -1.23
C SER A 130 6.20 5.84 0.25
N LEU A 131 6.94 5.11 1.09
CA LEU A 131 6.87 5.21 2.55
C LEU A 131 7.57 6.49 3.00
N VAL A 132 6.93 7.26 3.88
CA VAL A 132 7.44 8.56 4.30
C VAL A 132 8.79 8.43 5.00
N HIS A 133 8.95 7.49 5.94
CA HIS A 133 10.25 7.28 6.59
C HIS A 133 11.36 6.94 5.59
N ARG A 134 11.07 6.15 4.55
CA ARG A 134 12.08 5.80 3.55
C ARG A 134 12.48 7.02 2.73
N LEU A 135 11.52 7.87 2.34
CA LEU A 135 11.84 9.15 1.70
C LEU A 135 12.70 10.03 2.61
N VAL A 136 12.33 10.20 3.88
CA VAL A 136 13.13 10.99 4.82
C VAL A 136 14.55 10.43 4.92
N ALA A 137 14.69 9.11 5.06
CA ALA A 137 15.98 8.45 5.11
C ALA A 137 16.83 8.69 3.86
N THR A 138 16.24 8.56 2.67
CA THR A 138 16.94 8.81 1.40
C THR A 138 17.47 10.24 1.27
N TYR A 139 16.71 11.23 1.73
CA TYR A 139 17.04 12.65 1.53
C TYR A 139 17.83 13.28 2.69
N PHE A 140 17.71 12.78 3.92
CA PHE A 140 18.29 13.43 5.11
C PHE A 140 19.36 12.61 5.83
N LEU A 141 19.44 11.29 5.61
CA LEU A 141 20.50 10.47 6.19
C LEU A 141 21.66 10.32 5.19
N LYS A 142 22.82 9.91 5.71
CA LYS A 142 23.96 9.52 4.87
C LYS A 142 23.57 8.33 3.99
N LYS A 143 24.14 8.28 2.78
CA LYS A 143 23.92 7.17 1.85
C LYS A 143 24.21 5.83 2.56
N PRO A 144 23.31 4.85 2.48
CA PRO A 144 23.51 3.56 3.13
C PRO A 144 24.71 2.82 2.52
N LYS A 145 25.34 1.96 3.30
CA LYS A 145 26.25 0.94 2.77
C LYS A 145 25.45 -0.08 1.95
N ILE A 146 26.10 -0.83 1.07
CA ILE A 146 25.43 -1.77 0.15
C ILE A 146 24.56 -2.82 0.85
N ASN A 147 24.92 -3.20 2.08
CA ASN A 147 24.20 -4.19 2.90
C ASN A 147 23.01 -3.59 3.70
N GLN A 148 22.89 -2.26 3.74
CA GLN A 148 21.91 -1.54 4.57
C GLN A 148 20.68 -1.15 3.73
N THR A 149 19.73 -2.06 3.62
CA THR A 149 18.55 -1.91 2.76
C THR A 149 17.28 -1.52 3.53
N ILE A 150 17.31 -1.62 4.86
CA ILE A 150 16.15 -1.41 5.73
C ILE A 150 16.28 -0.07 6.45
N VAL A 151 15.17 0.65 6.59
CA VAL A 151 15.10 1.87 7.42
C VAL A 151 14.35 1.51 8.70
N GLY A 152 15.05 1.56 9.83
CA GLY A 152 14.47 1.34 11.15
C GLY A 152 14.17 2.64 11.88
N HIS A 153 13.14 2.61 12.73
CA HIS A 153 12.79 3.67 13.68
C HIS A 153 13.44 3.38 15.03
N LEU A 154 14.30 4.27 15.52
CA LEU A 154 15.07 4.09 16.75
C LEU A 154 14.18 4.00 17.99
N ASP A 155 13.08 4.75 18.02
CA ASP A 155 12.07 4.73 19.11
C ASP A 155 11.00 3.63 18.97
N HIS A 156 11.10 2.76 17.96
CA HIS A 156 10.10 1.76 17.57
C HIS A 156 8.71 2.30 17.21
N ASN A 157 8.53 3.63 17.08
CA ASN A 157 7.29 4.27 16.68
C ASN A 157 7.30 4.55 15.18
N LYS A 158 6.54 3.74 14.43
CA LYS A 158 6.40 3.82 12.97
C LYS A 158 5.84 5.16 12.45
N LEU A 159 5.23 5.96 13.32
CA LEU A 159 4.68 7.28 12.98
C LEU A 159 5.69 8.42 13.15
N ASN A 160 6.73 8.21 13.96
CA ASN A 160 7.78 9.20 14.17
C ASN A 160 8.80 9.16 13.02
N ASN A 161 8.46 9.83 11.92
CA ASN A 161 9.26 9.85 10.70
C ASN A 161 10.33 10.96 10.69
N SER A 162 10.74 11.48 11.86
CA SER A 162 11.84 12.44 11.94
C SER A 162 13.16 11.80 11.50
N ALA A 163 13.96 12.51 10.72
CA ALA A 163 15.27 12.05 10.25
C ALA A 163 16.20 11.65 11.40
N SER A 164 16.10 12.33 12.56
CA SER A 164 16.85 11.98 13.77
C SER A 164 16.45 10.65 14.39
N ASN A 165 15.22 10.18 14.11
CA ASN A 165 14.68 8.92 14.61
C ASN A 165 14.89 7.74 13.64
N LEU A 166 15.46 7.99 12.45
CA LEU A 166 15.61 6.98 11.42
C LEU A 166 17.07 6.56 11.28
N LYS A 167 17.29 5.29 10.94
CA LYS A 167 18.62 4.75 10.63
C LYS A 167 18.53 3.69 9.53
N TRP A 168 19.50 3.71 8.62
CA TRP A 168 19.73 2.61 7.69
C TRP A 168 20.36 1.42 8.42
N MET A 169 19.74 0.25 8.30
CA MET A 169 20.10 -0.99 8.98
C MET A 169 20.26 -2.12 7.97
N THR A 170 21.17 -3.04 8.28
CA THR A 170 21.22 -4.37 7.69
C THR A 170 20.06 -5.23 8.22
N HIS A 171 19.84 -6.39 7.61
CA HIS A 171 18.83 -7.33 8.10
C HIS A 171 19.12 -7.81 9.54
N ALA A 172 20.38 -8.15 9.83
CA ALA A 172 20.82 -8.57 11.16
C ALA A 172 20.60 -7.48 12.23
N GLU A 173 21.03 -6.24 11.95
CA GLU A 173 20.82 -5.09 12.85
C GLU A 173 19.32 -4.84 13.09
N ASN A 174 18.48 -4.98 12.06
CA ASN A 174 17.05 -4.80 12.21
C ASN A 174 16.39 -5.91 13.06
N ILE A 175 16.84 -7.17 12.95
CA ILE A 175 16.37 -8.25 13.82
C ILE A 175 16.72 -7.95 15.27
N GLU A 176 17.98 -7.61 15.53
CA GLU A 176 18.47 -7.27 16.87
C GLU A 176 17.69 -6.07 17.45
N HIS A 177 17.47 -5.02 16.64
CA HIS A 177 16.66 -3.87 17.01
C HIS A 177 15.23 -4.28 17.39
N ILE A 178 14.59 -5.14 16.60
CA ILE A 178 13.24 -5.66 16.90
C ILE A 178 13.25 -6.47 18.20
N GLN A 179 14.24 -7.33 18.43
CA GLN A 179 14.36 -8.13 19.65
C GLN A 179 14.56 -7.26 20.89
N ASN A 180 15.26 -6.14 20.73
CA ASN A 180 15.51 -5.18 21.79
C ASN A 180 14.35 -4.22 22.07
N ASN A 181 13.26 -4.31 21.30
CA ASN A 181 12.10 -3.45 21.47
C ASN A 181 11.41 -3.67 22.84
N PRO A 182 11.42 -2.67 23.74
CA PRO A 182 10.80 -2.79 25.06
C PRO A 182 9.26 -2.90 24.98
N ILE A 183 8.64 -2.36 23.91
CA ILE A 183 7.19 -2.41 23.67
C ILE A 183 6.78 -3.80 23.14
N GLY A 184 7.62 -4.40 22.29
CA GLY A 184 7.41 -5.73 21.72
C GLY A 184 7.54 -6.86 22.73
N ARG A 185 8.39 -6.69 23.76
CA ARG A 185 8.55 -7.66 24.85
C ARG A 185 7.28 -7.83 25.70
N LYS A 186 6.46 -6.78 25.88
CA LYS A 186 5.18 -6.88 26.61
C LYS A 186 4.12 -7.69 25.86
N ASN A 187 4.21 -7.79 24.54
CA ASN A 187 3.25 -8.53 23.70
C ASN A 187 3.81 -9.85 23.13
N ASN A 188 4.99 -10.31 23.58
CA ASN A 188 5.56 -11.55 23.05
C ASN A 188 6.26 -12.47 24.06
N PRO A 189 5.60 -12.92 25.14
CA PRO A 189 5.92 -14.20 25.78
C PRO A 189 5.24 -15.40 25.08
N LEU A 190 4.33 -15.17 24.12
CA LEU A 190 3.39 -16.19 23.63
C LEU A 190 3.03 -15.99 22.15
N ILE A 191 3.94 -16.24 21.20
CA ILE A 191 3.49 -16.93 19.99
C ILE A 191 3.29 -18.39 20.38
N LYS A 192 2.26 -18.65 21.19
CA LYS A 192 1.61 -19.96 21.12
C LYS A 192 0.98 -19.98 19.74
N PRO A 193 1.28 -20.95 18.86
CA PRO A 193 0.53 -21.10 17.64
C PRO A 193 -0.95 -21.19 18.01
N THR A 194 -1.72 -20.13 17.73
CA THR A 194 -3.15 -20.02 18.03
C THR A 194 -3.98 -21.08 17.29
N ASN A 195 -3.35 -21.85 16.41
CA ASN A 195 -3.93 -22.95 15.65
C ASN A 195 -3.42 -24.35 16.05
N ALA A 196 -2.61 -24.50 17.12
CA ALA A 196 -2.27 -25.82 17.61
C ALA A 196 -3.51 -26.45 18.28
N LYS A 197 -4.05 -27.52 17.69
CA LYS A 197 -5.22 -28.24 18.20
C LYS A 197 -5.05 -28.77 19.64
N LEU A 198 -3.79 -28.93 20.08
CA LEU A 198 -3.40 -29.39 21.41
C LEU A 198 -2.81 -28.26 22.27
N THR A 199 -3.30 -28.16 23.50
CA THR A 199 -2.72 -27.37 24.59
C THR A 199 -2.00 -28.30 25.57
N VAL A 200 -1.11 -27.74 26.41
CA VAL A 200 -0.42 -28.47 27.51
C VAL A 200 -1.42 -29.32 28.32
N THR A 201 -2.53 -28.71 28.74
CA THR A 201 -3.60 -29.39 29.50
C THR A 201 -4.26 -30.53 28.73
N LYS A 202 -4.51 -30.37 27.42
CA LYS A 202 -5.04 -31.45 26.58
C LYS A 202 -4.05 -32.60 26.41
N VAL A 203 -2.74 -32.30 26.33
CA VAL A 203 -1.69 -33.33 26.25
C VAL A 203 -1.59 -34.09 27.57
N MET A 204 -1.64 -33.41 28.71
CA MET A 204 -1.65 -34.06 30.03
C MET A 204 -2.85 -35.02 30.17
N LEU A 205 -4.05 -34.58 29.78
CA LEU A 205 -5.26 -35.41 29.78
C LEU A 205 -5.16 -36.57 28.77
N LEU A 206 -4.65 -36.32 27.57
CA LEU A 206 -4.44 -37.35 26.55
C LEU A 206 -3.49 -38.45 27.07
N LYS A 207 -2.37 -38.08 27.72
CA LYS A 207 -1.43 -39.02 28.34
C LYS A 207 -2.08 -39.81 29.48
N LYS A 208 -2.90 -39.18 30.32
CA LYS A 208 -3.67 -39.87 31.37
C LYS A 208 -4.61 -40.93 30.78
N LEU A 209 -5.41 -40.55 29.78
CA LEU A 209 -6.35 -41.47 29.12
C LEU A 209 -5.65 -42.62 28.37
N LEU A 210 -4.45 -42.37 27.83
CA LEU A 210 -3.59 -43.41 27.25
C LEU A 210 -3.09 -44.40 28.31
N ASN A 211 -2.72 -43.91 29.50
CA ASN A 211 -2.30 -44.75 30.63
C ASN A 211 -3.47 -45.57 31.20
N GLU A 212 -4.69 -45.03 31.17
CA GLU A 212 -5.94 -45.73 31.53
C GLU A 212 -6.41 -46.74 30.47
N GLY A 213 -5.65 -46.93 29.38
CA GLY A 213 -5.92 -47.95 28.37
C GLY A 213 -7.00 -47.59 27.34
N LYS A 214 -7.37 -46.30 27.21
CA LYS A 214 -8.33 -45.88 26.17
C LYS A 214 -7.74 -46.09 24.78
N SER A 215 -8.59 -46.52 23.84
CA SER A 215 -8.18 -46.78 22.46
C SER A 215 -7.83 -45.49 21.71
N VAL A 216 -6.77 -45.54 20.90
CA VAL A 216 -6.28 -44.41 20.09
C VAL A 216 -7.40 -43.84 19.18
N LYS A 217 -8.23 -44.72 18.60
CA LYS A 217 -9.37 -44.33 17.76
C LYS A 217 -10.39 -43.45 18.50
N SER A 218 -10.66 -43.76 19.78
CA SER A 218 -11.56 -42.96 20.61
C SER A 218 -10.97 -41.56 20.88
N LEU A 219 -9.66 -41.53 21.17
CA LEU A 219 -8.92 -40.30 21.46
C LEU A 219 -8.78 -39.39 20.23
N VAL A 220 -8.65 -39.95 19.03
CA VAL A 220 -8.69 -39.18 17.78
C VAL A 220 -10.01 -38.42 17.63
N LYS A 221 -11.13 -39.10 17.91
CA LYS A 221 -12.47 -38.48 17.82
C LYS A 221 -12.65 -37.39 18.89
N GLN A 222 -12.16 -37.62 20.11
CA GLN A 222 -12.29 -36.69 21.24
C GLN A 222 -11.40 -35.45 21.11
N PHE A 223 -10.14 -35.61 20.67
CA PHE A 223 -9.16 -34.52 20.58
C PHE A 223 -9.04 -33.91 19.17
N LYS A 224 -9.69 -34.51 18.17
CA LYS A 224 -9.73 -34.07 16.76
C LYS A 224 -8.32 -33.92 16.13
N ILE A 225 -7.42 -34.83 16.48
CA ILE A 225 -6.04 -34.95 15.98
C ILE A 225 -5.83 -36.28 15.27
N SER A 226 -4.80 -36.40 14.42
CA SER A 226 -4.55 -37.65 13.68
C SER A 226 -4.06 -38.76 14.61
N ASP A 227 -4.33 -40.03 14.23
CA ASP A 227 -3.82 -41.20 14.97
C ASP A 227 -2.30 -41.12 15.15
N MET A 228 -1.59 -40.72 14.09
CA MET A 228 -0.14 -40.56 14.10
C MET A 228 0.32 -39.51 15.10
N GLN A 229 -0.43 -38.41 15.29
CA GLN A 229 -0.09 -37.41 16.30
C GLN A 229 -0.22 -37.95 17.72
N ILE A 230 -1.18 -38.85 17.97
CA ILE A 230 -1.33 -39.54 19.26
C ILE A 230 -0.19 -40.54 19.46
N TYR A 231 0.17 -41.33 18.45
CA TYR A 231 1.29 -42.26 18.55
C TYR A 231 2.63 -41.56 18.82
N ARG A 232 2.89 -40.42 18.16
CA ARG A 232 4.08 -39.60 18.43
C ARG A 232 4.13 -39.07 19.86
N ILE A 233 2.98 -38.75 20.45
CA ILE A 233 2.89 -38.32 21.86
C ILE A 233 3.07 -39.52 22.80
N LYS A 234 2.50 -40.68 22.45
CA LYS A 234 2.62 -41.93 23.22
C LYS A 234 4.07 -42.43 23.27
N ASN A 235 4.78 -42.35 22.15
CA ASN A 235 6.17 -42.81 22.02
C ASN A 235 7.19 -41.77 22.51
N GLY A 236 6.75 -40.57 22.91
CA GLY A 236 7.63 -39.50 23.39
C GLY A 236 8.38 -38.73 22.30
N GLU A 237 8.08 -38.94 21.01
CA GLU A 237 8.66 -38.16 19.91
C GLU A 237 8.20 -36.69 19.93
N ASN A 238 6.98 -36.44 20.43
CA ASN A 238 6.41 -35.10 20.60
C ASN A 238 5.88 -34.92 22.03
N TRP A 239 6.12 -33.74 22.63
CA TRP A 239 5.69 -33.40 23.99
C TRP A 239 6.21 -34.35 25.09
N ALA A 240 7.46 -34.82 24.97
CA ALA A 240 8.09 -35.71 25.95
C ALA A 240 8.07 -35.12 27.38
N ASP A 241 8.40 -33.84 27.50
CA ASP A 241 8.58 -33.12 28.78
C ASP A 241 7.29 -32.86 29.56
N ILE A 242 6.12 -33.14 28.98
CA ILE A 242 4.83 -32.93 29.65
C ILE A 242 4.42 -34.20 30.41
N PRO A 243 4.22 -34.16 31.73
CA PRO A 243 3.73 -35.31 32.48
C PRO A 243 2.26 -35.63 32.17
N ALA A 244 1.82 -36.86 32.47
CA ALA A 244 0.39 -37.15 32.48
C ALA A 244 -0.31 -36.33 33.57
N ALA A 245 -1.58 -35.98 33.35
CA ALA A 245 -2.39 -35.41 34.42
C ALA A 245 -2.47 -36.42 35.58
N VAL A 246 -2.35 -35.92 36.81
CA VAL A 246 -2.60 -36.70 38.03
C VAL A 246 -4.07 -37.13 38.05
#